data_AF-A0A563U7U6-F1
#
_entry.id   AF-A0A563U7U6-F1
#
_cell.length_a   1.000
_cell.length_b   1.000
_cell.length_c   1.000
_cell.angle_alpha   90.00
_cell.angle_beta   90.00
_cell.angle_gamma   90.00
#
_symmetry.space_group_name_H-M   'P 1'
#
loop_
_entity.id
_entity.type
_entity.pdbx_description
1 polymer ?
#
loop_
_entity_poly.entity_id
_entity_poly.type
_entity_poly.pdbx_seq_one_letter_code
_entity_poly.pdbx_strand_id
1 'polypeptide(L)' 'MVIVKKATQEGEKDWENPTAPEKISDARDDEQMERQHQEAKRRHDNLTENQEEQKDQQD' A
#
# COMPACT_ATOMS: atom_id res chain seq x y z
N MET A 1 16.06 2.90 -61.50
CA MET A 1 16.82 3.00 -60.23
C MET A 1 16.61 4.39 -59.65
N VAL A 2 15.85 4.52 -58.56
CA VAL A 2 16.13 5.46 -57.45
C VAL A 2 15.42 4.88 -56.23
N ILE A 3 16.18 4.39 -55.25
CA ILE A 3 15.62 3.98 -53.95
C ILE A 3 15.99 5.10 -52.97
N VAL A 4 15.01 5.96 -52.67
CA VAL A 4 15.13 6.94 -51.58
C VAL A 4 14.71 6.22 -50.29
N LYS A 5 15.68 5.75 -49.49
CA LYS A 5 15.39 5.27 -48.12
C LYS A 5 15.13 6.49 -47.24
N LYS A 6 13.84 6.79 -47.03
CA LYS A 6 13.36 7.79 -46.08
C LYS A 6 13.64 7.28 -44.67
N ALA A 7 14.37 8.06 -43.87
CA ALA A 7 14.59 7.79 -42.45
C ALA A 7 13.21 7.65 -41.77
N THR A 8 12.91 6.46 -41.26
CA THR A 8 11.74 6.25 -40.39
C THR A 8 12.02 7.00 -39.10
N GLN A 9 11.38 8.17 -38.95
CA GLN A 9 11.19 8.83 -37.66
C GLN A 9 10.74 7.74 -36.68
N GLU A 10 11.49 7.57 -35.59
CA GLU A 10 11.06 6.78 -34.45
C GLU A 10 9.71 7.37 -34.02
N GLY A 11 8.63 6.63 -34.30
CA GLY A 11 7.27 7.10 -34.09
C GLY A 11 7.07 7.47 -32.63
N GLU A 12 6.34 8.56 -32.39
CA GLU A 12 5.93 8.95 -31.05
C GLU A 12 5.22 7.77 -30.39
N LYS A 13 5.67 7.42 -29.19
CA LYS A 13 5.09 6.31 -28.44
C LYS A 13 3.72 6.75 -27.93
N ASP A 14 2.67 6.19 -28.52
CA ASP A 14 1.31 6.38 -28.03
C ASP A 14 1.17 5.69 -26.67
N TRP A 15 1.00 6.49 -25.62
CA TRP A 15 0.71 6.00 -24.28
C TRP A 15 -0.80 5.93 -24.10
N GLU A 16 -1.30 4.75 -23.72
CA GLU A 16 -2.71 4.60 -23.37
C GLU A 16 -3.02 5.37 -22.07
N ASN A 17 -4.16 6.07 -22.06
CA ASN A 17 -4.60 6.81 -20.88
C ASN A 17 -5.14 5.82 -19.83
N PRO A 18 -4.61 5.81 -18.58
CA PRO A 18 -5.09 4.90 -17.55
C PRO A 18 -6.59 5.05 -17.33
N THR A 19 -7.31 3.93 -17.32
CA THR A 19 -8.79 3.91 -17.31
C THR A 19 -9.41 4.25 -15.95
N ALA A 20 -8.61 4.33 -14.88
CA ALA A 20 -9.09 4.58 -13.52
C ALA A 20 -8.04 5.30 -12.65
N PRO A 21 -7.65 6.55 -12.99
CA PRO A 21 -6.67 7.31 -12.22
C PRO A 21 -7.14 7.63 -10.79
N GLU A 22 -8.45 7.56 -10.52
CA GLU A 22 -9.06 7.81 -9.21
C GLU A 22 -8.92 6.62 -8.24
N LYS A 23 -8.62 5.42 -8.76
CA LYS A 23 -8.35 4.25 -7.91
C LYS A 23 -6.93 4.36 -7.39
N ILE A 24 -6.74 5.20 -6.39
CA ILE A 24 -5.54 5.26 -5.56
C ILE A 24 -5.56 4.03 -4.66
N SER A 25 -5.35 2.83 -5.22
CA SER A 25 -5.05 1.65 -4.42
C SER A 25 -3.55 1.69 -4.14
N ASP A 26 -3.15 2.58 -3.23
CA ASP A 26 -1.78 2.59 -2.75
C ASP A 26 -1.62 1.39 -1.82
N ALA A 27 -0.82 0.40 -2.20
CA ALA A 27 -0.54 -0.77 -1.37
C ALA A 27 0.01 -0.37 0.03
N ARG A 28 0.49 0.87 0.18
CA ARG A 28 0.89 1.44 1.46
C ARG A 28 -0.28 1.70 2.40
N ASP A 29 -1.48 1.97 1.91
CA ASP A 29 -2.63 2.27 2.76
C ASP A 29 -3.01 1.06 3.62
N ASP A 30 -3.06 -0.12 2.99
CA ASP A 30 -3.30 -1.38 3.69
C ASP A 30 -2.19 -1.66 4.73
N GLU A 31 -0.93 -1.44 4.34
CA GLU A 31 0.23 -1.61 5.23
C GLU A 31 0.19 -0.65 6.44
N GLN A 32 -0.30 0.58 6.26
CA GLN A 32 -0.47 1.54 7.36
C GLN A 32 -1.59 1.12 8.32
N MET A 33 -2.69 0.57 7.80
CA MET A 33 -3.78 0.07 8.64
C MET A 33 -3.32 -1.13 9.45
N GLU A 34 -2.56 -2.04 8.84
CA GLU A 34 -2.00 -3.20 9.53
C GLU A 34 -1.02 -2.78 10.64
N ARG A 35 -0.13 -1.82 10.37
CA ARG A 35 0.79 -1.27 11.39
C ARG A 35 0.05 -0.70 12.59
N GLN A 36 -0.99 0.10 12.35
CA GLN A 36 -1.78 0.69 13.43
C GLN A 36 -2.46 -0.39 14.27
N HIS A 37 -3.01 -1.42 13.63
CA HIS A 37 -3.61 -2.54 14.32
C HIS A 37 -2.61 -3.31 15.18
N GLN A 38 -1.43 -3.64 14.65
CA GLN A 38 -0.38 -4.36 15.39
C GLN A 38 0.13 -3.55 16.60
N GLU A 39 0.35 -2.24 16.45
CA GLU A 39 0.76 -1.37 17.54
C GLU A 39 -0.33 -1.23 18.61
N ALA A 40 -1.60 -1.08 18.20
CA ALA A 40 -2.73 -1.05 19.12
C ALA A 40 -2.85 -2.35 19.91
N LYS A 41 -2.69 -3.50 19.24
CA LYS A 41 -2.68 -4.81 19.88
C LYS A 41 -1.54 -4.91 20.90
N ARG A 42 -0.32 -4.53 20.53
CA ARG A 42 0.83 -4.53 21.46
C ARG A 42 0.56 -3.67 22.70
N ARG A 43 0.00 -2.48 22.51
CA ARG A 43 -0.34 -1.58 23.63
C ARG A 43 -1.44 -2.15 24.50
N HIS A 44 -2.47 -2.74 23.89
CA HIS A 44 -3.55 -3.41 24.59
C HIS A 44 -2.98 -4.55 25.43
N ASP A 45 -2.23 -5.47 24.83
CA ASP A 45 -1.68 -6.66 25.49
C ASP A 45 -0.80 -6.28 26.70
N ASN A 46 0.10 -5.30 26.53
CA ASN A 46 0.92 -4.79 27.66
C ASN A 46 0.09 -4.14 28.78
N LEU A 47 -1.06 -3.54 28.44
CA LEU A 47 -1.93 -2.89 29.41
C LEU A 47 -2.87 -3.89 30.09
N THR A 48 -3.32 -4.92 29.38
CA THR A 48 -4.25 -5.93 29.88
C THR A 48 -3.58 -7.02 30.68
N GLU A 49 -2.33 -7.40 30.36
CA GLU A 49 -1.55 -8.38 31.14
C GLU A 49 -1.47 -7.97 32.63
N ASN A 50 -1.25 -6.68 32.90
CA ASN A 50 -1.23 -6.15 34.28
C ASN A 50 -2.63 -6.04 34.92
N GLN A 51 -3.71 -6.03 34.13
CA GLN A 51 -5.09 -5.94 34.65
C GLN A 51 -5.68 -7.31 34.96
N GLU A 52 -5.31 -8.34 34.19
CA GLU A 52 -5.74 -9.72 34.42
C GLU A 52 -5.14 -10.24 35.74
N GLU A 53 -3.84 -10.04 35.97
CA GLU A 53 -3.17 -10.40 37.22
C GLU A 53 -3.72 -9.67 38.47
N GLN A 54 -4.26 -8.46 38.31
CA GLN A 54 -4.86 -7.70 39.42
C GLN A 54 -6.29 -8.14 39.74
N LYS A 55 -7.05 -8.66 38.77
CA LYS A 55 -8.39 -9.19 39.00
C LYS A 55 -8.35 -10.54 39.72
N ASP A 56 -7.43 -11.41 39.33
CA ASP A 56 -7.29 -12.75 39.91
C ASP A 56 -6.77 -12.74 41.37
N GLN A 57 -6.21 -11.63 41.83
CA GLN A 57 -5.74 -11.45 43.21
C GLN A 57 -6.77 -10.79 44.14
N GLN A 58 -7.97 -10.43 43.65
CA GLN A 58 -9.02 -9.76 44.44
C GLN A 58 -10.23 -10.63 44.78
N ASP A 59 -10.26 -11.92 44.40
CA ASP A 59 -11.27 -12.92 44.79
C ASP A 59 -10.74 -13.93 45.84
#